data_AF-A0A810Q0L1-F1
#
_entry.id   AF-A0A810Q0L1-F1
#
_cell.length_a   1.000
_cell.length_b   1.000
_cell.length_c   1.000
_cell.angle_alpha   90.00
_cell.angle_beta   90.00
_cell.angle_gamma   90.00
#
_symmetry.space_group_name_H-M   'P 1'
#
loop_
_entity.id
_entity.type
_entity.pdbx_description
1 polymer ?
#
loop_
_entity_poly.entity_id
_entity_poly.type
_entity_poly.pdbx_seq_one_letter_code
_entity_poly.pdbx_strand_id
1 'polypeptide(L)'
;MGKAMRRANGTGTVYKLAGRRRRPWVAAKQKIIIGYYPTKKDAIAALERLAGKDLTERYNMTFAQVFDAWKVEHYKKIGPIGIEGYDGAFKIFAPLHDRKFRELKTADFQGVLDAHMHKSHSTVSKYKQLITQMSTWAMREEIITTNFAKFVQLPENTKKEKETFTDAEISKLEADGSDTAKIILMLIYTGMRIGELFSLPTKDYHKDYVIGGEKTEAGRNRIIPIRPEGLPYFAYFANKATGPLLISGYAGEKKPANFRRRDYYPLLEKLKIQRKTPHSTRHTYASWARKAGIAPETLQRILGHANYSTTANIYVHTSAEELVQAVKKAKIC
;
A
#
# COMPACT_ATOMS: atom_id res chain seq x y z
N MET A 1 -49.83 20.14 -33.24
CA MET A 1 -48.74 19.30 -32.69
C MET A 1 -47.40 19.88 -33.15
N GLY A 2 -46.65 20.53 -32.27
CA GLY A 2 -45.36 21.13 -32.63
C GLY A 2 -44.37 20.04 -33.06
N LYS A 3 -43.82 20.14 -34.28
CA LYS A 3 -42.71 19.29 -34.71
C LYS A 3 -41.58 19.44 -33.68
N ALA A 4 -41.16 18.33 -33.08
CA ALA A 4 -40.01 18.32 -32.19
C ALA A 4 -38.82 18.96 -32.93
N MET A 5 -38.23 20.01 -32.33
CA MET A 5 -37.06 20.68 -32.91
C MET A 5 -35.97 19.64 -33.17
N ARG A 6 -35.40 19.69 -34.38
CA ARG A 6 -34.23 18.85 -34.73
C ARG A 6 -33.07 19.29 -33.85
N ARG A 7 -32.34 18.32 -33.28
CA ARG A 7 -31.14 18.61 -32.49
C ARG A 7 -30.08 19.26 -33.40
N ALA A 8 -29.21 20.08 -32.81
CA ALA A 8 -28.09 20.67 -33.53
C ALA A 8 -27.21 19.59 -34.19
N ASN A 9 -26.67 19.91 -35.36
CA ASN A 9 -25.78 19.00 -36.10
C ASN A 9 -24.59 18.58 -35.20
N GLY A 10 -24.19 17.31 -35.27
CA GLY A 10 -23.06 16.79 -34.48
C GLY A 10 -23.38 16.36 -33.03
N THR A 11 -24.62 16.50 -32.55
CA THR A 11 -25.01 16.13 -31.16
C THR A 11 -25.38 14.65 -30.97
N GLY A 12 -25.32 13.84 -32.03
CA GLY A 12 -25.67 12.42 -32.02
C GLY A 12 -27.18 12.13 -32.18
N THR A 13 -27.49 10.85 -32.36
CA THR A 13 -28.81 10.30 -32.67
C THR A 13 -29.32 9.43 -31.53
N VAL A 14 -30.61 9.56 -31.19
CA VAL A 14 -31.32 8.66 -30.27
C VAL A 14 -32.40 7.93 -31.03
N TYR A 15 -32.42 6.59 -30.96
CA TYR A 15 -33.46 5.77 -31.57
C TYR A 15 -33.87 4.61 -30.67
N LYS A 16 -35.05 4.03 -30.90
CA LYS A 16 -35.61 2.93 -30.10
C LYS A 16 -35.48 1.63 -30.87
N LEU A 17 -34.95 0.59 -30.23
CA LEU A 17 -34.88 -0.76 -30.80
C LEU A 17 -36.24 -1.47 -30.69
N ALA A 18 -36.53 -2.31 -31.68
CA ALA A 18 -37.70 -3.19 -31.66
C ALA A 18 -37.56 -4.32 -30.63
N GLY A 19 -38.70 -4.83 -30.18
CA GLY A 19 -38.82 -5.94 -29.22
C GLY A 19 -38.92 -5.53 -27.75
N ARG A 20 -39.22 -6.50 -26.88
CA ARG A 20 -39.41 -6.29 -25.44
C ARG A 20 -38.04 -6.28 -24.72
N ARG A 21 -37.44 -5.10 -24.60
CA ARG A 21 -36.09 -4.90 -24.02
C ARG A 21 -36.16 -4.02 -22.77
N ARG A 22 -35.35 -4.34 -21.75
CA ARG A 22 -35.23 -3.54 -20.51
C ARG A 22 -34.60 -2.15 -20.74
N ARG A 23 -33.79 -2.00 -21.78
CA ARG A 23 -33.10 -0.75 -22.17
C ARG A 23 -33.21 -0.52 -23.69
N PRO A 24 -34.39 -0.14 -24.20
CA PRO A 24 -34.65 -0.13 -25.64
C PRO A 24 -34.10 1.11 -26.36
N TRP A 25 -33.70 2.16 -25.64
CA TRP A 25 -33.24 3.42 -26.24
C TRP A 25 -31.74 3.42 -26.48
N VAL A 26 -31.32 3.66 -27.71
CA VAL A 26 -29.90 3.72 -28.11
C VAL A 26 -29.49 5.17 -28.25
N ALA A 27 -28.37 5.55 -27.62
CA ALA A 27 -27.66 6.79 -27.92
C ALA A 27 -26.47 6.47 -28.83
N ALA A 28 -26.33 7.18 -29.95
CA ALA A 28 -25.22 7.02 -30.88
C ALA A 28 -24.66 8.37 -31.33
N LYS A 29 -23.34 8.49 -31.52
CA LYS A 29 -22.68 9.69 -32.08
C LYS A 29 -21.63 9.22 -33.09
N GLN A 30 -21.60 9.80 -34.29
CA GLN A 30 -20.65 9.43 -35.37
C GLN A 30 -20.56 7.91 -35.62
N LYS A 31 -21.69 7.22 -35.75
CA LYS A 31 -21.81 5.74 -35.93
C LYS A 31 -21.33 4.89 -34.73
N ILE A 32 -20.96 5.48 -33.60
CA ILE A 32 -20.59 4.77 -32.38
C ILE A 32 -21.77 4.72 -31.42
N ILE A 33 -22.09 3.52 -30.90
CA ILE A 33 -23.08 3.34 -29.84
C ILE A 33 -22.46 3.75 -28.50
N ILE A 34 -23.02 4.80 -27.90
CA ILE A 34 -22.66 5.31 -26.57
C ILE A 34 -23.26 4.43 -25.47
N GLY A 35 -24.46 3.91 -25.71
CA GLY A 35 -25.10 2.99 -24.77
C GLY A 35 -26.58 2.76 -25.04
N TYR A 36 -27.14 1.88 -24.22
CA TYR A 36 -28.55 1.53 -24.21
C TYR A 36 -29.20 2.04 -22.93
N TYR A 37 -30.42 2.55 -22.98
CA TYR A 37 -31.03 3.25 -21.85
C TYR A 37 -32.50 2.85 -21.66
N PRO A 38 -33.01 2.85 -20.40
CA PRO A 38 -34.42 2.56 -20.12
C PRO A 38 -35.37 3.58 -20.75
N THR A 39 -35.00 4.87 -20.75
CA THR A 39 -35.84 5.95 -21.30
C THR A 39 -35.13 6.76 -22.37
N LYS A 40 -35.92 7.45 -23.22
CA LYS A 40 -35.40 8.40 -24.22
C LYS A 40 -34.65 9.55 -23.54
N LYS A 41 -35.14 10.00 -22.39
CA LYS A 41 -34.55 11.09 -21.59
C LYS A 41 -33.14 10.73 -21.14
N ASP A 42 -32.93 9.50 -20.65
CA ASP A 42 -31.61 9.03 -20.22
C ASP A 42 -30.63 8.94 -21.39
N ALA A 43 -31.09 8.50 -22.57
CA ALA A 43 -30.28 8.46 -23.78
C ALA A 43 -29.90 9.87 -24.29
N ILE A 44 -30.81 10.84 -24.15
CA ILE A 44 -30.54 12.25 -24.49
C ILE A 44 -29.55 12.86 -23.51
N ALA A 45 -29.76 12.67 -22.19
CA ALA A 45 -28.85 13.15 -21.15
C ALA A 45 -27.43 12.59 -21.33
N ALA A 46 -27.31 11.33 -21.75
CA ALA A 46 -26.03 10.75 -22.12
C ALA A 46 -25.38 11.50 -23.29
N LEU A 47 -26.11 11.83 -24.37
CA LEU A 47 -25.55 12.61 -25.48
C LEU A 47 -25.24 14.08 -25.14
N GLU A 48 -25.96 14.66 -24.17
CA GLU A 48 -25.74 16.04 -23.73
C GLU A 48 -24.48 16.19 -22.88
N ARG A 49 -24.15 15.21 -22.03
CA ARG A 49 -22.83 15.13 -21.35
C ARG A 49 -21.65 15.10 -22.32
N LEU A 50 -21.95 14.73 -23.56
CA LEU A 50 -21.05 14.47 -24.66
C LEU A 50 -21.07 15.58 -25.72
N ALA A 51 -21.82 16.67 -25.50
CA ALA A 51 -21.83 17.85 -26.36
C ALA A 51 -20.55 18.69 -26.15
N GLY A 52 -19.91 19.12 -27.24
CA GLY A 52 -18.70 19.97 -27.20
C GLY A 52 -17.36 19.25 -26.95
N LYS A 53 -17.37 17.94 -26.70
CA LYS A 53 -16.15 17.11 -26.61
C LYS A 53 -16.04 16.24 -27.86
N ASP A 54 -14.85 16.12 -28.43
CA ASP A 54 -14.58 15.15 -29.49
C ASP A 54 -14.57 13.75 -28.86
N LEU A 55 -15.66 13.01 -29.06
CA LEU A 55 -15.98 11.82 -28.25
C LEU A 55 -15.26 10.58 -28.70
N THR A 56 -14.93 10.56 -29.99
CA THR A 56 -14.32 9.41 -30.65
C THR A 56 -12.96 9.10 -30.07
N GLU A 57 -12.18 10.11 -29.68
CA GLU A 57 -10.84 9.89 -29.14
C GLU A 57 -10.89 9.33 -27.73
N ARG A 58 -11.67 9.97 -26.83
CA ARG A 58 -11.73 9.56 -25.42
C ARG A 58 -12.40 8.19 -25.22
N TYR A 59 -13.45 7.93 -25.99
CA TYR A 59 -14.19 6.66 -25.88
C TYR A 59 -13.44 5.48 -26.53
N ASN A 60 -12.52 5.74 -27.46
CA ASN A 60 -11.65 4.71 -28.06
C ASN A 60 -10.27 4.64 -27.41
N MET A 61 -10.08 5.26 -26.24
CA MET A 61 -8.80 5.17 -25.53
C MET A 61 -8.37 3.72 -25.37
N THR A 62 -7.14 3.43 -25.75
CA THR A 62 -6.52 2.13 -25.52
C THR A 62 -6.20 1.93 -24.04
N PHE A 63 -5.82 0.72 -23.65
CA PHE A 63 -5.37 0.44 -22.29
C PHE A 63 -4.21 1.33 -21.87
N ALA A 64 -3.23 1.55 -22.75
CA ALA A 64 -2.11 2.45 -22.50
C ALA A 64 -2.58 3.91 -22.30
N GLN A 65 -3.46 4.40 -23.17
CA GLN A 65 -3.96 5.78 -23.06
C GLN A 65 -4.79 5.99 -21.78
N VAL A 66 -5.59 4.99 -21.38
CA VAL A 66 -6.32 5.04 -20.09
C VAL A 66 -5.34 5.09 -18.92
N PHE A 67 -4.25 4.30 -18.97
CA PHE A 67 -3.22 4.35 -17.94
C PHE A 67 -2.54 5.72 -17.87
N ASP A 68 -2.17 6.31 -19.00
CA ASP A 68 -1.52 7.61 -19.07
C ASP A 68 -2.41 8.74 -18.54
N ALA A 69 -3.71 8.72 -18.84
CA ALA A 69 -4.63 9.71 -18.30
C ALA A 69 -4.91 9.48 -16.80
N TRP A 70 -5.07 8.21 -16.39
CA TRP A 70 -5.30 7.85 -14.99
C TRP A 70 -4.11 8.22 -14.09
N LYS A 71 -2.88 7.95 -14.54
CA LYS A 71 -1.68 8.18 -13.73
C LYS A 71 -1.42 9.67 -13.46
N VAL A 72 -1.80 10.56 -14.39
CA VAL A 72 -1.67 12.04 -14.21
C VAL A 72 -2.39 12.52 -12.95
N GLU A 73 -3.56 11.95 -12.64
CA GLU A 73 -4.30 12.29 -11.43
C GLU A 73 -3.82 11.47 -10.23
N HIS A 74 -3.66 10.15 -10.42
CA HIS A 74 -3.38 9.23 -9.33
C HIS A 74 -2.01 9.45 -8.71
N TYR A 75 -0.98 9.68 -9.53
CA TYR A 75 0.40 9.79 -9.04
C TYR A 75 0.65 11.05 -8.21
N LYS A 76 -0.21 12.07 -8.28
CA LYS A 76 -0.11 13.29 -7.47
C LYS A 76 -0.06 13.01 -5.96
N LYS A 77 -0.64 11.90 -5.52
CA LYS A 77 -0.73 11.52 -4.10
C LYS A 77 0.10 10.28 -3.74
N ILE A 78 0.91 9.78 -4.66
CA ILE A 78 1.63 8.51 -4.50
C ILE A 78 3.13 8.77 -4.48
N GLY A 79 3.82 8.21 -3.48
CA GLY A 79 5.28 8.32 -3.39
C GLY A 79 6.01 7.52 -4.48
N PRO A 80 7.32 7.78 -4.69
CA PRO A 80 8.10 7.18 -5.79
C PRO A 80 8.04 5.65 -5.86
N ILE A 81 8.15 4.97 -4.72
CA ILE A 81 8.08 3.50 -4.63
C ILE A 81 6.69 2.98 -5.04
N GLY A 82 5.63 3.75 -4.73
CA GLY A 82 4.27 3.39 -5.13
C GLY A 82 4.08 3.53 -6.64
N ILE A 83 4.65 4.58 -7.24
CA ILE A 83 4.67 4.82 -8.69
C ILE A 83 5.37 3.67 -9.41
N GLU A 84 6.58 3.29 -8.97
CA GLU A 84 7.30 2.13 -9.53
C GLU A 84 6.48 0.85 -9.48
N GLY A 85 5.69 0.66 -8.41
CA GLY A 85 4.77 -0.47 -8.28
C GLY A 85 3.68 -0.49 -9.35
N TYR A 86 3.06 0.66 -9.65
CA TYR A 86 2.06 0.77 -10.70
C TYR A 86 2.66 0.64 -12.09
N ASP A 87 3.81 1.25 -12.36
CA ASP A 87 4.51 1.14 -13.65
C ASP A 87 4.96 -0.31 -13.90
N GLY A 88 5.45 -1.00 -12.87
CA GLY A 88 5.77 -2.42 -12.93
C GLY A 88 4.55 -3.31 -13.21
N ALA A 89 3.40 -2.98 -12.61
CA ALA A 89 2.14 -3.66 -12.91
C ALA A 89 1.63 -3.34 -14.33
N PHE A 90 1.80 -2.12 -14.83
CA PHE A 90 1.38 -1.75 -16.17
C PHE A 90 2.12 -2.53 -17.26
N LYS A 91 3.43 -2.76 -17.06
CA LYS A 91 4.27 -3.54 -17.99
C LYS A 91 3.75 -4.96 -18.23
N ILE A 92 3.15 -5.62 -17.24
CA ILE A 92 2.65 -6.99 -17.43
C ILE A 92 1.42 -7.03 -18.36
N PHE A 93 0.69 -5.92 -18.48
CA PHE A 93 -0.47 -5.81 -19.36
C PHE A 93 -0.09 -5.36 -20.78
N ALA A 94 1.19 -5.46 -21.18
CA ALA A 94 1.64 -5.17 -22.54
C ALA A 94 0.76 -5.79 -23.64
N PRO A 95 0.26 -7.05 -23.53
CA PRO A 95 -0.64 -7.62 -24.53
C PRO A 95 -1.97 -6.87 -24.72
N LEU A 96 -2.36 -6.02 -23.78
CA LEU A 96 -3.59 -5.23 -23.83
C LEU A 96 -3.35 -3.76 -24.20
N HIS A 97 -2.11 -3.27 -24.25
CA HIS A 97 -1.77 -1.85 -24.34
C HIS A 97 -2.49 -1.13 -25.49
N ASP A 98 -2.55 -1.76 -26.67
CA ASP A 98 -3.17 -1.19 -27.88
C ASP A 98 -4.66 -1.51 -28.02
N ARG A 99 -5.21 -2.37 -27.16
CA ARG A 99 -6.63 -2.72 -27.20
C ARG A 99 -7.47 -1.60 -26.60
N LYS A 100 -8.60 -1.31 -27.24
CA LYS A 100 -9.58 -0.33 -26.74
C LYS A 100 -10.08 -0.76 -25.38
N PHE A 101 -9.98 0.13 -24.40
CA PHE A 101 -10.27 -0.21 -23.00
C PHE A 101 -11.72 -0.67 -22.80
N ARG A 102 -12.66 -0.13 -23.58
CA ARG A 102 -14.09 -0.50 -23.55
C ARG A 102 -14.40 -1.94 -24.00
N GLU A 103 -13.50 -2.55 -24.76
CA GLU A 103 -13.68 -3.89 -25.31
C GLU A 103 -13.19 -4.95 -24.32
N LEU A 104 -12.41 -4.56 -23.31
CA LEU A 104 -11.84 -5.47 -22.33
C LEU A 104 -12.90 -6.01 -21.36
N LYS A 105 -12.87 -7.34 -21.18
CA LYS A 105 -13.70 -8.13 -20.28
C LYS A 105 -12.82 -8.86 -19.26
N THR A 106 -13.48 -9.53 -18.32
CA THR A 106 -12.81 -10.32 -17.28
C THR A 106 -11.84 -11.34 -17.88
N ALA A 107 -12.21 -12.01 -18.97
CA ALA A 107 -11.38 -13.00 -19.64
C ALA A 107 -10.06 -12.40 -20.18
N ASP A 108 -10.09 -11.18 -20.72
CA ASP A 108 -8.89 -10.51 -21.24
C ASP A 108 -7.90 -10.19 -20.10
N PHE A 109 -8.41 -9.68 -18.98
CA PHE A 109 -7.58 -9.42 -17.80
C PHE A 109 -7.06 -10.70 -17.17
N GLN A 110 -7.91 -11.72 -17.07
CA GLN A 110 -7.56 -13.03 -16.50
C GLN A 110 -6.45 -13.69 -17.32
N GLY A 111 -6.56 -13.70 -18.65
CA GLY A 111 -5.57 -14.33 -19.53
C GLY A 111 -4.16 -13.74 -19.39
N VAL A 112 -4.04 -12.43 -19.13
CA VAL A 112 -2.74 -11.82 -18.79
C VAL A 112 -2.27 -12.26 -17.40
N LEU A 113 -3.18 -12.31 -16.44
CA LEU A 113 -2.87 -12.61 -15.05
C LEU A 113 -2.50 -14.09 -14.83
N ASP A 114 -3.04 -15.00 -15.62
CA ASP A 114 -2.79 -16.44 -15.55
C ASP A 114 -1.30 -16.77 -15.69
N ALA A 115 -0.60 -16.08 -16.59
CA ALA A 115 0.85 -16.21 -16.76
C ALA A 115 1.67 -15.79 -15.52
N HIS A 116 1.05 -15.12 -14.56
CA HIS A 116 1.68 -14.62 -13.34
C HIS A 116 1.17 -15.29 -12.06
N MET A 117 0.27 -16.28 -12.15
CA MET A 117 -0.33 -16.95 -10.99
C MET A 117 0.65 -17.77 -10.15
N HIS A 118 1.82 -18.10 -10.70
CA HIS A 118 2.93 -18.69 -9.95
C HIS A 118 3.60 -17.73 -8.95
N LYS A 119 3.32 -16.41 -9.04
CA LYS A 119 3.86 -15.40 -8.12
C LYS A 119 3.06 -15.37 -6.82
N SER A 120 3.61 -14.68 -5.81
CA SER A 120 2.92 -14.51 -4.53
C SER A 120 1.55 -13.84 -4.70
N HIS A 121 0.57 -14.24 -3.88
CA HIS A 121 -0.75 -13.61 -3.84
C HIS A 121 -0.68 -12.07 -3.76
N SER A 122 0.21 -11.55 -2.90
CA SER A 122 0.44 -10.11 -2.75
C SER A 122 0.90 -9.42 -4.05
N THR A 123 1.65 -10.13 -4.91
CA THR A 123 2.10 -9.61 -6.20
C THR A 123 0.93 -9.55 -7.18
N VAL A 124 0.23 -10.66 -7.38
CA VAL A 124 -0.91 -10.72 -8.32
C VAL A 124 -2.08 -9.84 -7.88
N SER A 125 -2.26 -9.65 -6.56
CA SER A 125 -3.23 -8.70 -6.01
C SER A 125 -2.93 -7.26 -6.42
N LYS A 126 -1.65 -6.85 -6.55
CA LYS A 126 -1.29 -5.52 -7.04
C LYS A 126 -1.60 -5.35 -8.53
N TYR A 127 -1.44 -6.40 -9.32
CA TYR A 127 -1.84 -6.39 -10.72
C TYR A 127 -3.35 -6.20 -10.87
N LYS A 128 -4.15 -6.98 -10.12
CA LYS A 128 -5.61 -6.80 -10.06
C LYS A 128 -6.00 -5.40 -9.55
N GLN A 129 -5.26 -4.86 -8.59
CA GLN A 129 -5.51 -3.52 -8.06
C GLN A 129 -5.39 -2.45 -9.16
N LEU A 130 -4.34 -2.48 -9.98
CA LEU A 130 -4.15 -1.55 -11.09
C LEU A 130 -5.36 -1.55 -12.04
N ILE A 131 -5.72 -2.71 -12.58
CA ILE A 131 -6.83 -2.81 -13.55
C ILE A 131 -8.18 -2.44 -12.94
N THR A 132 -8.38 -2.70 -11.64
CA THR A 132 -9.60 -2.31 -10.93
C THR A 132 -9.68 -0.80 -10.75
N GLN A 133 -8.57 -0.14 -10.42
CA GLN A 133 -8.49 1.32 -10.27
C GLN A 133 -8.64 2.04 -11.61
N MET A 134 -7.91 1.59 -12.65
CA MET A 134 -8.08 2.09 -14.02
C MET A 134 -9.51 1.93 -14.51
N SER A 135 -10.14 0.77 -14.28
CA SER A 135 -11.54 0.55 -14.66
C SER A 135 -12.51 1.44 -13.90
N THR A 136 -12.24 1.74 -12.63
CA THR A 136 -13.08 2.66 -11.84
C THR A 136 -12.96 4.09 -12.37
N TRP A 137 -11.75 4.52 -12.71
CA TRP A 137 -11.52 5.80 -13.36
C TRP A 137 -12.17 5.87 -14.73
N ALA A 138 -12.02 4.83 -15.56
CA ALA A 138 -12.63 4.76 -16.89
C ALA A 138 -14.17 4.75 -16.84
N MET A 139 -14.78 4.20 -15.78
CA MET A 139 -16.22 4.35 -15.53
C MET A 139 -16.60 5.80 -15.23
N ARG A 140 -15.83 6.48 -14.37
CA ARG A 140 -16.05 7.90 -14.04
C ARG A 140 -15.95 8.79 -15.28
N GLU A 141 -15.01 8.50 -16.17
CA GLU A 141 -14.82 9.21 -17.44
C GLU A 141 -15.76 8.73 -18.57
N GLU A 142 -16.75 7.88 -18.25
CA GLU A 142 -17.75 7.35 -19.19
C GLU A 142 -17.15 6.57 -20.40
N ILE A 143 -15.90 6.08 -20.27
CA ILE A 143 -15.25 5.22 -21.27
C ILE A 143 -15.85 3.82 -21.25
N ILE A 144 -16.19 3.32 -20.04
CA ILE A 144 -16.80 2.02 -19.83
C ILE A 144 -18.00 2.12 -18.89
N THR A 145 -18.91 1.16 -18.95
CA THR A 145 -20.12 1.13 -18.11
C THR A 145 -20.04 0.12 -16.97
N THR A 146 -19.08 -0.81 -17.01
CA THR A 146 -18.95 -1.90 -16.02
C THR A 146 -17.49 -2.20 -15.78
N ASN A 147 -17.09 -2.25 -14.51
CA ASN A 147 -15.74 -2.64 -14.10
C ASN A 147 -15.62 -4.18 -14.08
N PHE A 148 -15.25 -4.76 -15.22
CA PHE A 148 -15.05 -6.22 -15.37
C PHE A 148 -13.81 -6.74 -14.62
N ALA A 149 -12.85 -5.88 -14.27
CA ALA A 149 -11.65 -6.25 -13.54
C ALA A 149 -11.94 -6.75 -12.10
N LYS A 150 -13.09 -6.38 -11.52
CA LYS A 150 -13.52 -6.87 -10.19
C LYS A 150 -13.68 -8.39 -10.14
N PHE A 151 -14.09 -9.01 -11.25
CA PHE A 151 -14.40 -10.44 -11.36
C PHE A 151 -13.17 -11.31 -11.65
N VAL A 152 -11.99 -10.71 -11.84
CA VAL A 152 -10.74 -11.46 -12.03
C VAL A 152 -10.43 -12.27 -10.78
N GLN A 153 -10.14 -13.55 -10.95
CA GLN A 153 -9.85 -14.46 -9.86
C GLN A 153 -8.36 -14.44 -9.53
N LEU A 154 -8.07 -14.52 -8.24
CA LEU A 154 -6.72 -14.60 -7.68
C LEU A 154 -6.56 -15.96 -7.01
N PRO A 155 -5.32 -16.45 -6.87
CA PRO A 155 -5.08 -17.69 -6.15
C PRO A 155 -5.46 -17.52 -4.68
N GLU A 156 -5.65 -18.62 -3.97
CA GLU A 156 -5.97 -18.55 -2.55
C GLU A 156 -4.86 -17.82 -1.77
N ASN A 157 -5.28 -16.93 -0.86
CA ASN A 157 -4.35 -16.22 0.00
C ASN A 157 -3.98 -17.10 1.21
N THR A 158 -3.01 -18.00 1.02
CA THR A 158 -2.44 -18.77 2.14
C THR A 158 -1.67 -17.82 3.07
N LYS A 159 -2.20 -17.58 4.28
CA LYS A 159 -1.50 -16.80 5.30
C LYS A 159 -0.29 -17.59 5.78
N LYS A 160 0.92 -17.14 5.43
CA LYS A 160 2.14 -17.65 6.04
C LYS A 160 2.23 -17.15 7.48
N GLU A 161 2.63 -18.02 8.41
CA GLU A 161 2.99 -17.59 9.75
C GLU A 161 4.13 -16.55 9.67
N LYS A 162 4.04 -15.53 10.52
CA LYS A 162 5.02 -14.45 10.55
C LYS A 162 6.26 -14.95 11.27
N GLU A 163 7.40 -14.91 10.60
CA GLU A 163 8.69 -15.27 11.19
C GLU A 163 9.02 -14.32 12.37
N THR A 164 9.33 -14.90 13.53
CA THR A 164 9.83 -14.18 14.72
C THR A 164 11.18 -14.75 15.15
N PHE A 165 11.99 -13.95 15.81
CA PHE A 165 13.20 -14.41 16.48
C PHE A 165 12.82 -15.21 17.73
N THR A 166 13.47 -16.35 17.92
CA THR A 166 13.36 -17.14 19.17
C THR A 166 14.30 -16.59 20.24
N ASP A 167 14.05 -16.93 21.51
CA ASP A 167 14.92 -16.48 22.60
C ASP A 167 16.37 -16.95 22.42
N ALA A 168 16.58 -18.18 21.92
CA ALA A 168 17.90 -18.70 21.58
C ALA A 168 18.60 -17.89 20.46
N GLU A 169 17.85 -17.39 19.47
CA GLU A 169 18.40 -16.52 18.43
C GLU A 169 18.71 -15.11 18.95
N ILE A 170 17.92 -14.60 19.89
CA ILE A 170 18.17 -13.33 20.57
C ILE A 170 19.46 -13.45 21.41
N SER A 171 19.61 -14.51 22.20
CA SER A 171 20.83 -14.74 22.99
C SER A 171 22.09 -14.85 22.14
N LYS A 172 22.00 -15.40 20.92
CA LYS A 172 23.13 -15.40 19.96
C LYS A 172 23.53 -13.98 19.53
N LEU A 173 22.55 -13.10 19.31
CA LEU A 173 22.82 -11.69 18.96
C LEU A 173 23.44 -10.94 20.14
N GLU A 174 22.94 -11.19 21.35
CA GLU A 174 23.47 -10.60 22.59
C GLU A 174 24.92 -11.02 22.82
N ALA A 175 25.24 -12.30 22.60
CA ALA A 175 26.58 -12.85 22.74
C ALA A 175 27.56 -12.36 21.65
N ASP A 176 27.11 -12.15 20.40
CA ASP A 176 27.96 -11.63 19.33
C ASP A 176 28.42 -10.19 19.61
N GLY A 177 27.53 -9.36 20.16
CA GLY A 177 27.88 -8.03 20.64
C GLY A 177 28.39 -7.03 19.59
N SER A 178 28.41 -7.36 18.29
CA SER A 178 28.78 -6.41 17.24
C SER A 178 27.79 -5.25 17.14
N ASP A 179 28.20 -4.12 16.53
CA ASP A 179 27.30 -2.99 16.30
C ASP A 179 26.07 -3.41 15.47
N THR A 180 26.27 -4.30 14.50
CA THR A 180 25.17 -4.87 13.70
C THR A 180 24.20 -5.65 14.60
N ALA A 181 24.70 -6.51 15.52
CA ALA A 181 23.85 -7.24 16.45
C ALA A 181 23.07 -6.29 17.38
N LYS A 182 23.73 -5.26 17.92
CA LYS A 182 23.08 -4.23 18.74
C LYS A 182 21.96 -3.51 17.99
N ILE A 183 22.15 -3.17 16.72
CA ILE A 183 21.09 -2.56 15.87
C ILE A 183 19.90 -3.51 15.70
N ILE A 184 20.15 -4.81 15.50
CA ILE A 184 19.07 -5.81 15.42
C ILE A 184 18.31 -5.89 16.75
N LEU A 185 19.02 -5.91 17.88
CA LEU A 185 18.43 -5.93 19.22
C LEU A 185 17.62 -4.66 19.50
N MET A 186 18.09 -3.48 19.11
CA MET A 186 17.31 -2.24 19.19
C MET A 186 15.97 -2.36 18.45
N LEU A 187 15.94 -2.98 17.25
CA LEU A 187 14.70 -3.21 16.51
C LEU A 187 13.79 -4.24 17.20
N ILE A 188 14.36 -5.31 17.77
CA ILE A 188 13.61 -6.34 18.52
C ILE A 188 12.97 -5.75 19.78
N TYR A 189 13.69 -4.88 20.49
CA TYR A 189 13.28 -4.34 21.79
C TYR A 189 12.39 -3.09 21.71
N THR A 190 12.12 -2.59 20.51
CA THR A 190 11.22 -1.44 20.29
C THR A 190 10.13 -1.68 19.25
N GLY A 191 10.30 -2.67 18.37
CA GLY A 191 9.41 -2.90 17.24
C GLY A 191 9.45 -1.79 16.19
N MET A 192 10.45 -0.91 16.20
CA MET A 192 10.63 0.14 15.19
C MET A 192 10.78 -0.47 13.79
N ARG A 193 10.35 0.27 12.76
CA ARG A 193 10.74 -0.05 11.39
C ARG A 193 12.22 0.30 11.21
N ILE A 194 12.92 -0.48 10.38
CA ILE A 194 14.34 -0.22 10.10
C ILE A 194 14.59 1.21 9.58
N GLY A 195 13.71 1.73 8.71
CA GLY A 195 13.81 3.12 8.23
C GLY A 195 13.74 4.13 9.37
N GLU A 196 12.79 3.96 10.29
CA GLU A 196 12.60 4.82 11.46
C GLU A 196 13.83 4.83 12.37
N LEU A 197 14.47 3.68 12.62
CA LEU A 197 15.69 3.61 13.44
C LEU A 197 16.88 4.31 12.75
N PHE A 198 17.06 4.06 11.46
CA PHE A 198 18.18 4.62 10.69
C PHE A 198 18.04 6.13 10.44
N SER A 199 16.82 6.67 10.53
CA SER A 199 16.56 8.11 10.46
C SER A 199 16.32 8.75 11.83
N LEU A 200 16.48 8.03 12.95
CA LEU A 200 16.16 8.52 14.29
C LEU A 200 17.15 9.63 14.71
N PRO A 201 16.68 10.87 14.95
CA PRO A 201 17.54 11.94 15.46
C PRO A 201 17.98 11.67 16.90
N THR A 202 19.20 12.07 17.26
CA THR A 202 19.72 11.93 18.64
C THR A 202 18.87 12.70 19.65
N LYS A 203 18.30 13.85 19.25
CA LYS A 203 17.41 14.67 20.10
C LYS A 203 16.08 13.98 20.46
N ASP A 204 15.68 12.97 19.70
CA ASP A 204 14.42 12.25 19.88
C ASP A 204 14.62 10.97 20.72
N TYR A 205 15.81 10.79 21.31
CA TYR A 205 16.11 9.75 22.28
C TYR A 205 16.02 10.28 23.71
N HIS A 206 15.16 9.67 24.52
CA HIS A 206 14.83 10.11 25.88
C HIS A 206 15.19 9.07 26.94
N LYS A 207 16.22 8.24 26.68
CA LYS A 207 16.70 7.15 27.53
C LYS A 207 15.80 5.92 27.57
N ASP A 208 14.53 6.05 27.98
CA ASP A 208 13.59 4.93 28.11
C ASP A 208 12.50 4.88 27.03
N TYR A 209 12.44 5.90 26.18
CA TYR A 209 11.67 5.87 24.94
C TYR A 209 12.38 6.67 23.84
N VAL A 210 11.88 6.51 22.62
CA VAL A 210 12.22 7.38 21.49
C VAL A 210 10.96 7.97 20.88
N ILE A 211 11.09 9.13 20.26
CA ILE A 211 10.03 9.71 19.43
C ILE A 211 10.31 9.30 17.98
N GLY A 212 9.54 8.32 17.50
CA GLY A 212 9.70 7.76 16.16
C GLY A 212 8.54 8.08 15.23
N GLY A 213 8.66 7.65 13.98
CA GLY A 213 7.58 7.74 13.00
C GLY A 213 8.00 8.22 11.62
N GLU A 214 7.62 7.48 10.58
CA GLU A 214 7.74 7.94 9.19
C GLU A 214 6.41 8.44 8.60
N LYS A 215 6.45 9.66 8.07
CA LYS A 215 5.74 10.16 6.87
C LYS A 215 4.20 10.06 6.77
N THR A 216 3.45 9.71 7.81
CA THR A 216 1.96 9.76 7.79
C THR A 216 1.39 10.36 9.07
N GLU A 217 0.24 11.04 8.98
CA GLU A 217 -0.44 11.75 10.08
C GLU A 217 -0.71 10.86 11.31
N ALA A 218 -1.04 9.58 11.09
CA ALA A 218 -1.25 8.58 12.14
C ALA A 218 0.04 7.95 12.70
N GLY A 219 1.20 8.20 12.08
CA GLY A 219 2.47 7.54 12.39
C GLY A 219 3.59 8.45 12.86
N ARG A 220 3.41 9.78 12.78
CA ARG A 220 4.42 10.81 13.09
C ARG A 220 4.48 11.10 14.59
N ASN A 221 5.68 11.38 15.10
CA ASN A 221 5.95 11.79 16.49
C ASN A 221 5.34 10.86 17.55
N ARG A 222 5.34 9.54 17.30
CA ARG A 222 4.83 8.58 18.28
C ARG A 222 5.90 8.22 19.31
N ILE A 223 5.48 8.09 20.55
CA ILE A 223 6.33 7.57 21.62
C ILE A 223 6.47 6.06 21.45
N ILE A 224 7.72 5.60 21.38
CA ILE A 224 8.08 4.19 21.26
C ILE A 224 8.92 3.84 22.49
N PRO A 225 8.31 3.21 23.52
CA PRO A 225 9.06 2.77 24.69
C PRO A 225 10.11 1.74 24.33
N ILE A 226 11.27 1.84 24.98
CA ILE A 226 12.34 0.87 24.88
C ILE A 226 12.15 -0.16 25.99
N ARG A 227 12.10 -1.44 25.64
CA ARG A 227 12.13 -2.52 26.63
C ARG A 227 13.39 -2.41 27.50
N PRO A 228 13.35 -2.74 28.80
CA PRO A 228 14.52 -2.65 29.69
C PRO A 228 15.80 -3.26 29.13
N GLU A 229 15.68 -4.43 28.49
CA GLU A 229 16.77 -5.17 27.85
C GLU A 229 17.41 -4.41 26.68
N GLY A 230 16.64 -3.52 26.03
CA GLY A 230 17.10 -2.70 24.92
C GLY A 230 17.87 -1.45 25.33
N LEU A 231 17.68 -0.95 26.56
CA LEU A 231 18.25 0.34 27.02
C LEU A 231 19.77 0.46 26.82
N PRO A 232 20.59 -0.58 27.15
CA PRO A 232 22.04 -0.49 27.00
C PRO A 232 22.49 -0.25 25.55
N TYR A 233 21.76 -0.78 24.56
CA TYR A 233 22.11 -0.63 23.14
C TYR A 233 21.82 0.79 22.63
N PHE A 234 20.72 1.40 23.09
CA PHE A 234 20.43 2.80 22.77
C PHE A 234 21.44 3.75 23.40
N ALA A 235 21.78 3.53 24.68
CA ALA A 235 22.82 4.30 25.36
C ALA A 235 24.19 4.17 24.66
N TYR A 236 24.56 2.96 24.22
CA TYR A 236 25.79 2.70 23.47
C TYR A 236 25.89 3.56 22.20
N PHE A 237 24.84 3.58 21.37
CA PHE A 237 24.86 4.38 20.13
C PHE A 237 24.75 5.88 20.39
N ALA A 238 23.99 6.29 21.41
CA ALA A 238 23.94 7.69 21.82
C ALA A 238 25.33 8.23 22.20
N ASN A 239 26.12 7.45 22.96
CA ASN A 239 27.48 7.84 23.35
C ASN A 239 28.47 7.81 22.18
N LYS A 240 28.22 6.97 21.17
CA LYS A 240 29.05 6.90 19.95
C LYS A 240 28.62 7.86 18.84
N ALA A 241 27.51 8.58 19.01
CA ALA A 241 26.97 9.42 17.96
C ALA A 241 27.96 10.53 17.59
N THR A 242 28.26 10.64 16.30
CA THR A 242 29.17 11.66 15.74
C THR A 242 28.42 12.72 14.93
N GLY A 243 27.10 12.62 14.86
CA GLY A 243 26.25 13.53 14.10
C GLY A 243 24.81 13.57 14.61
N PRO A 244 23.87 14.11 13.81
CA PRO A 244 22.50 14.39 14.27
C PRO A 244 21.61 13.14 14.44
N LEU A 245 22.04 11.98 13.93
CA LEU A 245 21.29 10.72 14.01
C LEU A 245 21.86 9.83 15.12
N LEU A 246 20.98 9.08 15.80
CA LEU A 246 21.34 8.25 16.94
C LEU A 246 22.45 7.24 16.61
N ILE A 247 22.37 6.59 15.44
CA ILE A 247 23.36 5.60 15.00
C ILE A 247 24.44 6.19 14.07
N SER A 248 24.66 7.51 14.12
CA SER A 248 25.65 8.20 13.25
C SER A 248 27.08 7.68 13.41
N GLY A 249 27.43 7.18 14.59
CA GLY A 249 28.73 6.55 14.87
C GLY A 249 28.87 5.10 14.38
N TYR A 250 27.82 4.49 13.82
CA TYR A 250 27.90 3.15 13.26
C TYR A 250 28.82 3.12 12.03
N ALA A 251 29.83 2.27 12.03
CA ALA A 251 30.80 2.19 10.93
C ALA A 251 30.29 1.43 9.70
N GLY A 252 29.23 0.63 9.83
CA GLY A 252 28.63 -0.14 8.73
C GLY A 252 27.74 0.70 7.81
N GLU A 253 26.88 0.02 7.03
CA GLU A 253 26.06 0.68 6.03
C GLU A 253 24.91 1.47 6.66
N LYS A 254 24.93 2.79 6.49
CA LYS A 254 23.89 3.69 7.04
C LYS A 254 22.64 3.80 6.17
N LYS A 255 22.58 3.11 5.03
CA LYS A 255 21.38 3.02 4.18
C LYS A 255 20.65 1.72 4.50
N PRO A 256 19.36 1.74 4.92
CA PRO A 256 18.63 0.53 5.32
C PRO A 256 18.68 -0.63 4.31
N ALA A 257 18.61 -0.32 3.01
CA ALA A 257 18.68 -1.33 1.95
C ALA A 257 20.07 -1.99 1.87
N ASN A 258 21.13 -1.21 2.06
CA ASN A 258 22.51 -1.72 2.07
C ASN A 258 22.80 -2.47 3.36
N PHE A 259 22.45 -1.91 4.53
CA PHE A 259 22.56 -2.58 5.83
C PHE A 259 21.95 -3.97 5.79
N ARG A 260 20.72 -4.07 5.26
CA ARG A 260 20.03 -5.35 5.13
C ARG A 260 20.87 -6.38 4.36
N ARG A 261 21.50 -5.95 3.26
CA ARG A 261 22.25 -6.84 2.36
C ARG A 261 23.67 -7.14 2.86
N ARG A 262 24.36 -6.14 3.39
CA ARG A 262 25.82 -6.16 3.64
C ARG A 262 26.20 -6.41 5.10
N ASP A 263 25.30 -6.12 6.04
CA ASP A 263 25.59 -6.25 7.47
C ASP A 263 24.63 -7.27 8.12
N TYR A 264 23.32 -7.07 7.95
CA TYR A 264 22.28 -7.85 8.62
C TYR A 264 22.26 -9.32 8.19
N TYR A 265 22.12 -9.62 6.88
CA TYR A 265 22.06 -11.02 6.43
C TYR A 265 23.37 -11.77 6.66
N PRO A 266 24.56 -11.19 6.39
CA PRO A 266 25.83 -11.83 6.72
C PRO A 266 25.96 -12.16 8.22
N LEU A 267 25.47 -11.28 9.10
CA LEU A 267 25.46 -11.58 10.53
C LEU A 267 24.52 -12.73 10.87
N LEU A 268 23.29 -12.76 10.34
CA LEU A 268 22.38 -13.89 10.59
C LEU A 268 22.98 -15.22 10.13
N GLU A 269 23.62 -15.23 8.97
CA GLU A 269 24.31 -16.40 8.43
C GLU A 269 25.47 -16.84 9.34
N LYS A 270 26.34 -15.91 9.74
CA LYS A 270 27.43 -16.15 10.72
C LYS A 270 26.91 -16.81 12.00
N LEU A 271 25.77 -16.35 12.51
CA LEU A 271 25.17 -16.85 13.76
C LEU A 271 24.29 -18.10 13.56
N LYS A 272 24.20 -18.62 12.33
CA LYS A 272 23.32 -19.74 11.97
C LYS A 272 21.87 -19.47 12.40
N ILE A 273 21.40 -18.25 12.20
CA ILE A 273 20.02 -17.82 12.39
C ILE A 273 19.34 -17.92 11.02
N GLN A 274 18.18 -18.58 10.96
CA GLN A 274 17.44 -18.67 9.71
C GLN A 274 17.17 -17.26 9.16
N ARG A 275 17.35 -17.10 7.85
CA ARG A 275 17.15 -15.82 7.17
C ARG A 275 15.76 -15.25 7.46
N LYS A 276 15.71 -14.18 8.23
CA LYS A 276 14.52 -13.40 8.58
C LYS A 276 14.65 -11.99 8.03
N THR A 277 13.55 -11.30 7.73
CA THR A 277 13.65 -9.90 7.29
C THR A 277 13.83 -8.96 8.48
N PRO A 278 14.34 -7.73 8.30
CA PRO A 278 14.30 -6.71 9.35
C PRO A 278 12.89 -6.40 9.86
N HIS A 279 11.81 -6.77 9.16
CA HIS A 279 10.44 -6.62 9.69
C HIS A 279 10.06 -7.74 10.67
N SER A 280 10.78 -8.87 10.64
CA SER A 280 10.60 -9.98 11.58
C SER A 280 10.97 -9.58 13.01
N THR A 281 11.89 -8.62 13.21
CA THR A 281 12.19 -8.07 14.55
C THR A 281 10.97 -7.36 15.15
N ARG A 282 10.22 -6.63 14.32
CA ARG A 282 8.95 -6.01 14.71
C ARG A 282 7.84 -7.04 14.95
N HIS A 283 7.79 -8.12 14.20
CA HIS A 283 6.90 -9.24 14.51
C HIS A 283 7.26 -9.90 15.84
N THR A 284 8.55 -9.99 16.15
CA THR A 284 9.06 -10.49 17.43
C THR A 284 8.58 -9.59 18.57
N TYR A 285 8.75 -8.27 18.46
CA TYR A 285 8.21 -7.31 19.43
C TYR A 285 6.70 -7.44 19.61
N ALA A 286 5.93 -7.50 18.51
CA ALA A 286 4.48 -7.61 18.57
C ALA A 286 3.98 -8.94 19.15
N SER A 287 4.76 -10.02 18.98
CA SER A 287 4.50 -11.32 19.59
C SER A 287 4.78 -11.27 21.09
N TRP A 288 5.93 -10.74 21.49
CA TRP A 288 6.30 -10.50 22.89
C TRP A 288 5.26 -9.64 23.61
N ALA A 289 4.88 -8.49 23.04
CA ALA A 289 3.93 -7.56 23.65
C ALA A 289 2.57 -8.21 23.92
N ARG A 290 2.07 -9.02 22.98
CA ARG A 290 0.83 -9.78 23.17
C ARG A 290 0.97 -10.84 24.26
N LYS A 291 2.07 -11.60 24.28
CA LYS A 291 2.32 -12.61 25.32
C LYS A 291 2.48 -11.99 26.70
N ALA A 292 3.05 -10.79 26.77
CA ALA A 292 3.26 -10.05 28.01
C ALA A 292 2.04 -9.21 28.45
N GLY A 293 0.87 -9.40 27.81
CA GLY A 293 -0.39 -8.79 28.23
C GLY A 293 -0.56 -7.31 27.87
N ILE A 294 0.25 -6.76 26.96
CA ILE A 294 0.08 -5.36 26.53
C ILE A 294 -1.23 -5.23 25.74
N ALA A 295 -2.08 -4.29 26.17
CA ALA A 295 -3.37 -4.02 25.53
C ALA A 295 -3.20 -3.75 24.02
N PRO A 296 -4.07 -4.32 23.16
CA PRO A 296 -3.99 -4.13 21.71
C PRO A 296 -3.92 -2.67 21.28
N GLU A 297 -4.63 -1.78 21.95
CA GLU A 297 -4.70 -0.33 21.70
C GLU A 297 -3.34 0.33 22.00
N THR A 298 -2.74 -0.01 23.14
CA THR A 298 -1.39 0.43 23.51
C THR A 298 -0.36 -0.05 22.48
N LEU A 299 -0.42 -1.33 22.10
CA LEU A 299 0.48 -1.89 21.09
C LEU A 299 0.30 -1.21 19.72
N GLN A 300 -0.92 -0.90 19.32
CA GLN A 300 -1.20 -0.18 18.07
C GLN A 300 -0.58 1.22 18.05
N ARG A 301 -0.65 1.95 19.18
CA ARG A 301 -0.02 3.27 19.33
C ARG A 301 1.49 3.20 19.23
N ILE A 302 2.12 2.26 19.95
CA ILE A 302 3.58 2.05 19.92
C ILE A 302 4.05 1.70 18.49
N LEU A 303 3.30 0.83 17.81
CA LEU A 303 3.66 0.35 16.48
C LEU A 303 3.29 1.35 15.36
N GLY A 304 2.26 2.17 15.51
CA GLY A 304 1.77 3.07 14.46
C GLY A 304 1.18 2.30 13.27
N HIS A 305 0.10 1.54 13.50
CA HIS A 305 -0.66 0.84 12.45
C HIS A 305 -1.87 1.67 11.98
N ALA A 306 -1.83 2.15 10.74
CA ALA A 306 -2.91 2.97 10.16
C ALA A 306 -4.24 2.21 9.91
N ASN A 307 -4.21 0.89 9.70
CA ASN A 307 -5.40 0.13 9.30
C ASN A 307 -6.46 -0.05 10.40
N TYR A 308 -6.18 0.33 11.64
CA TYR A 308 -7.15 0.37 12.75
C TYR A 308 -7.59 1.81 13.09
N SER A 309 -7.10 2.83 12.35
CA SER A 309 -7.12 4.23 12.77
C SER A 309 -8.42 5.00 12.49
N THR A 310 -9.59 4.35 12.56
CA THR A 310 -10.87 5.06 12.40
C THR A 310 -11.65 5.24 13.70
N THR A 311 -11.41 4.44 14.74
CA THR A 311 -12.18 4.52 16.00
C THR A 311 -11.35 4.76 17.26
N ALA A 312 -10.05 4.43 17.27
CA ALA A 312 -9.18 4.64 18.45
C ALA A 312 -8.60 6.07 18.58
N ASN A 313 -8.69 6.88 17.52
CA ASN A 313 -8.12 8.23 17.49
C ASN A 313 -8.94 9.28 18.26
N ILE A 314 -10.12 8.92 18.79
CA ILE A 314 -11.06 9.92 19.33
C ILE A 314 -10.82 10.19 20.82
N TYR A 315 -10.34 9.23 21.61
CA TYR A 315 -10.15 9.46 23.05
C TYR A 315 -9.11 8.50 23.63
N VAL A 316 -7.83 8.91 23.72
CA VAL A 316 -6.93 8.71 24.88
C VAL A 316 -5.65 9.53 24.57
N HIS A 317 -5.33 10.57 25.33
CA HIS A 317 -3.97 11.14 25.32
C HIS A 317 -3.08 10.33 26.25
N THR A 318 -2.65 9.12 25.85
CA THR A 318 -1.72 8.33 26.68
C THR A 318 -0.37 9.05 26.70
N SER A 319 0.13 9.33 27.90
CA SER A 319 1.40 10.02 28.11
C SER A 319 2.59 9.11 27.77
N ALA A 320 3.79 9.68 27.65
CA ALA A 320 4.99 8.88 27.44
C ALA A 320 5.24 7.93 28.62
N GLU A 321 5.02 8.42 29.83
CA GLU A 321 5.18 7.70 31.07
C GLU A 321 4.27 6.48 31.12
N GLU A 322 2.99 6.62 30.75
CA GLU A 322 2.04 5.50 30.73
C GLU A 322 2.47 4.39 29.75
N LEU A 323 2.90 4.75 28.53
CA LEU A 323 3.40 3.78 27.55
C LEU A 323 4.67 3.09 28.03
N VAL A 324 5.59 3.85 28.63
CA VAL A 324 6.83 3.32 29.20
C VAL A 324 6.54 2.37 30.35
N GLN A 325 5.63 2.73 31.27
CA GLN A 325 5.25 1.87 32.39
C GLN A 325 4.56 0.59 31.92
N ALA A 326 3.71 0.67 30.89
CA ALA A 326 3.09 -0.52 30.30
C ALA A 326 4.15 -1.51 29.77
N VAL A 327 5.18 -1.02 29.07
CA VAL A 327 6.27 -1.85 28.55
C VAL A 327 7.21 -2.34 29.65
N LYS A 328 7.53 -1.52 30.65
CA LYS A 328 8.42 -1.91 31.78
C LYS A 328 7.79 -2.97 32.69
N LYS A 329 6.47 -2.92 32.91
CA LYS A 329 5.75 -3.88 33.76
C LYS A 329 5.39 -5.17 33.04
N ALA A 330 5.30 -5.13 31.71
CA ALA A 330 4.98 -6.29 30.88
C ALA A 330 6.05 -7.38 31.04
N LYS A 331 5.64 -8.55 31.52
CA LYS A 331 6.47 -9.76 31.62
C LYS A 331 5.69 -10.92 31.01
N ILE A 332 6.40 -11.83 30.35
CA ILE A 332 5.83 -13.12 29.96
C ILE A 332 5.65 -13.89 31.28
N CYS A 333 4.41 -14.22 31.62
CA CYS A 333 4.09 -15.04 32.79
C CYS A 333 4.63 -16.47 32.65
#